data_AF-A0A838JNH8-F1
#
_entry.id   AF-A0A838JNH8-F1
#
_cell.length_a   1.000
_cell.length_b   1.000
_cell.length_c   1.000
_cell.angle_alpha   90.00
_cell.angle_beta   90.00
_cell.angle_gamma   90.00
#
_symmetry.space_group_name_H-M   'P 1'
#
loop_
_entity.id
_entity.type
_entity.pdbx_description
1 polymer ?
#
loop_
_entity_poly.entity_id
_entity_poly.type
_entity_poly.pdbx_seq_one_letter_code
_entity_poly.pdbx_strand_id
1 'polypeptide(L)'
;MKRLWSPSGFHAEKMTVRTRVPWYWRGIAIAVISVLAVALIGWFFNTGQKNAGFDRQSFTRQLDEASAIGQRMSQENVQLKASMEVFQRQAQIDKAAQRELSKSIHQLQEENAHLQEEVNFLRSIMSPGKAKEGLSVQNFRIEQDALPNEYRFQVLLVQGGRRERDFVGKAQLTVSLLKN
;
A
#
# COMPACT_ATOMS: atom_id res chain seq x y z
N MET A 1 34.99 -34.87 120.97
CA MET A 1 35.67 -33.74 120.31
C MET A 1 35.52 -33.87 118.79
N LYS A 2 35.19 -32.76 118.10
CA LYS A 2 35.22 -32.53 116.61
C LYS A 2 34.08 -33.19 115.79
N ARG A 3 33.16 -32.42 115.17
CA ARG A 3 33.22 -31.66 113.87
C ARG A 3 33.23 -32.64 112.68
N LEU A 4 32.57 -32.45 111.53
CA LEU A 4 31.76 -31.39 110.92
C LEU A 4 31.17 -31.94 109.59
N TRP A 5 30.05 -31.36 109.16
CA TRP A 5 29.62 -31.06 107.77
C TRP A 5 28.82 -32.06 106.90
N SER A 6 27.79 -31.45 106.26
CA SER A 6 26.87 -31.97 105.23
C SER A 6 27.32 -31.59 103.81
N PRO A 7 26.72 -32.19 102.76
CA PRO A 7 25.97 -31.36 101.81
C PRO A 7 24.63 -31.95 101.30
N SER A 8 23.75 -31.01 100.92
CA SER A 8 22.62 -31.02 99.95
C SER A 8 22.52 -32.19 98.95
N GLY A 9 21.36 -32.62 98.44
CA GLY A 9 20.01 -32.06 98.39
C GLY A 9 19.28 -32.62 97.16
N PHE A 10 17.95 -32.54 97.19
CA PHE A 10 17.00 -32.62 96.05
C PHE A 10 16.51 -33.99 95.58
N HIS A 11 15.42 -34.40 96.23
CA HIS A 11 14.12 -34.76 95.65
C HIS A 11 14.09 -35.59 94.36
N ALA A 12 13.83 -36.87 94.59
CA ALA A 12 13.30 -37.80 93.61
C ALA A 12 11.93 -37.37 93.07
N GLU A 13 11.68 -37.92 91.88
CA GLU A 13 10.41 -38.11 91.19
C GLU A 13 9.83 -36.91 90.44
N LYS A 14 10.08 -36.91 89.13
CA LYS A 14 9.31 -36.18 88.12
C LYS A 14 7.82 -36.49 88.29
N MET A 15 7.11 -35.64 89.02
CA MET A 15 5.66 -35.52 88.92
C MET A 15 5.31 -35.04 87.50
N THR A 16 5.10 -35.99 86.60
CA THR A 16 4.43 -35.72 85.33
C THR A 16 2.96 -35.54 85.68
N VAL A 17 2.54 -34.29 85.87
CA VAL A 17 1.13 -33.92 86.02
C VAL A 17 0.41 -34.42 84.77
N ARG A 18 -0.21 -35.60 84.89
CA ARG A 18 -1.03 -36.19 83.85
C ARG A 18 -2.36 -35.46 83.91
N THR A 19 -2.45 -34.35 83.18
CA THR A 19 -3.69 -33.60 83.01
C THR A 19 -4.72 -34.55 82.37
N ARG A 20 -5.58 -35.15 83.19
CA ARG A 20 -6.73 -35.95 82.71
C ARG A 20 -7.73 -34.95 82.14
N VAL A 21 -7.54 -34.59 80.87
CA VAL A 21 -8.54 -33.86 80.09
C VAL A 21 -9.84 -34.69 80.12
N PRO A 22 -10.93 -34.17 80.71
CA PRO A 22 -12.18 -34.91 80.82
C PRO A 22 -12.69 -35.31 79.43
N TRP A 23 -13.18 -36.53 79.27
CA TRP A 23 -13.51 -37.08 77.95
C TRP A 23 -14.54 -36.23 77.18
N TYR A 24 -15.45 -35.55 77.91
CA TYR A 24 -16.44 -34.62 77.35
C TYR A 24 -15.81 -33.45 76.57
N TRP A 25 -14.66 -32.94 77.01
CA TRP A 25 -13.94 -31.86 76.30
C TRP A 25 -13.37 -32.32 74.96
N ARG A 26 -13.01 -33.61 74.84
CA ARG A 26 -12.60 -34.19 73.55
C ARG A 26 -13.78 -34.24 72.58
N GLY A 27 -14.96 -34.63 73.07
CA GLY A 27 -16.19 -34.62 72.27
C GLY A 27 -16.57 -33.22 71.77
N ILE A 28 -16.49 -32.21 72.65
CA ILE A 28 -16.75 -30.81 72.29
C ILE A 28 -15.72 -30.32 71.26
N ALA A 29 -14.43 -30.61 71.45
CA ALA A 29 -13.39 -30.23 70.51
C ALA A 29 -13.63 -30.83 69.11
N ILE A 30 -14.02 -32.11 69.03
CA ILE A 30 -14.34 -32.78 67.76
C ILE A 30 -15.57 -32.15 67.11
N ALA A 31 -16.62 -31.85 67.89
CA ALA A 31 -17.82 -31.20 67.37
C ALA A 31 -17.51 -29.81 66.80
N VAL A 32 -16.72 -29.00 67.52
CA VAL A 32 -16.31 -27.67 67.06
C VAL A 32 -15.46 -27.76 65.79
N ILE A 33 -14.50 -28.70 65.74
CA ILE A 33 -13.68 -28.93 64.54
C ILE A 33 -14.55 -29.36 63.36
N SER A 34 -15.55 -30.22 63.58
CA SER A 34 -16.47 -30.67 62.53
C SER A 34 -17.30 -29.50 61.98
N VAL A 35 -17.84 -28.64 62.84
CA VAL A 35 -18.59 -27.45 62.43
C VAL A 35 -17.69 -26.48 61.63
N LEU A 36 -16.45 -26.26 62.10
CA LEU A 36 -15.48 -25.43 61.39
C LEU A 36 -15.12 -26.03 60.02
N ALA A 37 -14.96 -27.35 59.92
CA ALA A 37 -14.68 -28.02 58.66
C ALA A 37 -15.84 -27.83 57.66
N VAL A 38 -17.08 -28.01 58.08
CA VAL A 38 -18.26 -27.79 57.23
C VAL A 38 -18.38 -26.32 56.82
N ALA A 39 -18.13 -25.38 57.74
CA ALA A 39 -18.14 -23.95 57.44
C ALA A 39 -17.07 -23.56 56.41
N LEU A 40 -15.85 -24.12 56.52
CA LEU A 40 -14.76 -23.90 55.56
C LEU A 40 -15.08 -24.49 54.19
N ILE A 41 -15.65 -25.69 54.14
CA ILE A 41 -16.10 -26.31 52.89
C ILE A 41 -17.17 -25.43 52.23
N GLY A 42 -18.20 -25.01 52.97
CA GLY A 42 -19.25 -24.13 52.44
C GLY A 42 -18.70 -22.79 51.93
N TRP A 43 -17.76 -22.19 52.67
CA TRP A 43 -17.10 -20.95 52.25
C TRP A 43 -16.26 -21.13 50.98
N PHE A 44 -15.53 -22.24 50.87
CA PHE A 44 -14.71 -22.56 49.70
C PHE A 44 -15.55 -22.84 48.46
N PHE A 45 -16.64 -23.60 48.59
CA PHE A 45 -17.55 -23.88 47.47
C PHE A 45 -18.23 -22.60 46.93
N ASN A 46 -18.59 -21.66 47.81
CA ASN A 46 -19.23 -20.40 47.42
C ASN A 46 -18.23 -19.36 46.87
N THR A 47 -17.01 -19.34 47.40
CA THR A 47 -15.96 -18.36 47.01
C THR A 47 -15.16 -18.84 45.80
N GLY A 48 -14.91 -20.14 45.67
CA GLY A 48 -14.16 -20.74 44.57
C GLY A 48 -14.78 -20.50 43.20
N GLN A 49 -16.12 -20.50 43.11
CA GLN A 49 -16.81 -20.19 41.85
C GLN A 49 -16.64 -18.74 41.40
N LYS A 50 -16.57 -17.78 42.34
CA LYS A 50 -16.41 -16.36 42.00
C LYS A 50 -14.99 -16.05 41.49
N ASN A 51 -13.97 -16.69 42.07
CA ASN A 51 -12.58 -16.49 41.64
C ASN A 51 -12.24 -17.30 40.38
N ALA A 52 -12.76 -18.52 40.23
CA ALA A 52 -12.55 -19.32 39.01
C ALA A 52 -13.33 -18.78 37.79
N GLY A 53 -14.49 -18.17 38.01
CA GLY A 53 -15.30 -17.54 36.96
C GLY A 53 -14.65 -16.29 36.36
N PHE A 54 -13.96 -15.48 37.18
CA PHE A 54 -13.27 -14.27 36.72
C PHE A 54 -12.14 -14.60 35.73
N ASP A 55 -11.37 -15.64 36.02
CA ASP A 55 -10.28 -16.09 35.15
C ASP A 55 -10.84 -16.71 33.86
N ARG A 56 -11.89 -17.55 33.96
CA ARG A 56 -12.55 -18.10 32.77
C ARG A 56 -13.12 -17.01 31.86
N GLN A 57 -13.76 -15.99 32.43
CA GLN A 57 -14.37 -14.89 31.68
C GLN A 57 -13.33 -13.95 31.05
N SER A 58 -12.20 -13.71 31.71
CA SER A 58 -11.11 -12.91 31.14
C SER A 58 -10.41 -13.65 29.99
N PHE A 59 -10.23 -14.97 30.11
CA PHE A 59 -9.68 -15.80 29.03
C PHE A 59 -10.61 -15.88 27.82
N THR A 60 -11.93 -16.06 28.02
CA THR A 60 -12.87 -16.07 26.90
C THR A 60 -12.93 -14.71 26.20
N ARG A 61 -12.90 -13.60 26.94
CA ARG A 61 -12.87 -12.25 26.35
C ARG A 61 -11.63 -12.02 25.49
N GLN A 62 -10.45 -12.46 25.95
CA GLN A 62 -9.22 -12.33 25.17
C GLN A 62 -9.26 -13.17 23.88
N LEU A 63 -9.84 -14.38 23.94
CA LEU A 63 -10.04 -15.21 22.75
C LEU A 63 -11.04 -14.59 21.77
N ASP A 64 -12.14 -14.03 22.27
CA ASP A 64 -13.14 -13.34 21.45
C ASP A 64 -12.55 -12.08 20.79
N GLU A 65 -11.75 -11.30 21.53
CA GLU A 65 -11.06 -10.13 21.01
C GLU A 65 -10.02 -10.51 19.95
N ALA A 66 -9.19 -11.52 20.23
CA ALA A 66 -8.21 -12.02 19.27
C ALA A 66 -8.89 -12.57 18.00
N SER A 67 -10.01 -13.27 18.14
CA SER A 67 -10.82 -13.76 17.01
C SER A 67 -11.41 -12.62 16.20
N ALA A 68 -11.96 -11.60 16.86
CA ALA A 68 -12.51 -10.42 16.21
C ALA A 68 -11.44 -9.64 15.43
N ILE A 69 -10.23 -9.49 16.00
CA ILE A 69 -9.09 -8.88 15.30
C ILE A 69 -8.69 -9.73 14.09
N GLY A 70 -8.60 -11.05 14.24
CA GLY A 70 -8.31 -11.96 13.13
C GLY A 70 -9.33 -11.88 11.99
N GLN A 71 -10.62 -11.79 12.33
CA GLN A 71 -11.69 -11.59 11.34
C GLN A 71 -11.58 -10.23 10.63
N ARG A 72 -11.32 -9.15 11.36
CA ARG A 72 -11.11 -7.81 10.77
C ARG A 72 -9.92 -7.79 9.81
N MET A 73 -8.77 -8.31 10.24
CA MET A 73 -7.58 -8.41 9.40
C MET A 73 -7.81 -9.29 8.17
N SER A 74 -8.61 -10.36 8.30
CA SER A 74 -8.98 -11.20 7.15
C SER A 74 -9.85 -10.43 6.15
N GLN A 75 -10.86 -9.69 6.64
CA GLN A 75 -11.71 -8.84 5.79
C GLN A 75 -10.92 -7.73 5.09
N GLU A 76 -10.02 -7.06 5.80
CA GLU A 76 -9.12 -6.06 5.22
C GLU A 76 -8.22 -6.66 4.15
N ASN A 77 -7.64 -7.84 4.39
CA ASN A 77 -6.85 -8.54 3.39
C ASN A 77 -7.66 -8.91 2.14
N VAL A 78 -8.91 -9.34 2.29
CA VAL A 78 -9.80 -9.61 1.15
C VAL A 78 -10.08 -8.35 0.35
N GLN A 79 -10.37 -7.23 1.02
CA GLN A 79 -10.60 -5.94 0.36
C GLN A 79 -9.35 -5.43 -0.36
N LEU A 80 -8.18 -5.53 0.28
CA LEU A 80 -6.90 -5.15 -0.31
C LEU A 80 -6.59 -5.99 -1.54
N LYS A 81 -6.76 -7.32 -1.46
CA LYS A 81 -6.59 -8.22 -2.62
C LYS A 81 -7.54 -7.89 -3.76
N ALA A 82 -8.82 -7.65 -3.47
CA ALA A 82 -9.79 -7.25 -4.48
C ALA A 82 -9.38 -5.94 -5.17
N SER A 83 -8.88 -4.97 -4.39
CA SER A 83 -8.41 -3.69 -4.91
C SER A 83 -7.15 -3.88 -5.80
N MET A 84 -6.20 -4.70 -5.36
CA MET A 84 -5.02 -5.06 -6.14
C MET A 84 -5.38 -5.74 -7.46
N GLU A 85 -6.35 -6.65 -7.46
CA GLU A 85 -6.84 -7.29 -8.69
C GLU A 85 -7.44 -6.28 -9.66
N VAL A 86 -8.23 -5.31 -9.16
CA VAL A 86 -8.78 -4.23 -9.99
C VAL A 86 -7.65 -3.40 -10.61
N PHE A 87 -6.67 -2.98 -9.81
CA PHE A 87 -5.52 -2.23 -10.33
C PHE A 87 -4.69 -3.02 -11.35
N GLN A 88 -4.48 -4.32 -11.11
CA GLN A 88 -3.78 -5.18 -12.06
C GLN A 88 -4.55 -5.31 -13.39
N ARG A 89 -5.87 -5.46 -13.33
CA ARG A 89 -6.71 -5.50 -14.54
C ARG A 89 -6.66 -4.18 -15.29
N GLN A 90 -6.74 -3.05 -14.58
CA GLN A 90 -6.63 -1.72 -15.21
C GLN A 90 -5.27 -1.55 -15.91
N ALA A 91 -4.17 -1.90 -15.25
CA ALA A 91 -2.84 -1.83 -15.85
C ALA A 91 -2.69 -2.73 -17.10
N GLN A 92 -3.33 -3.91 -17.10
CA GLN A 92 -3.36 -4.79 -18.27
C GLN A 92 -4.16 -4.18 -19.43
N ILE A 93 -5.31 -3.58 -19.14
CA ILE A 93 -6.14 -2.87 -20.12
C ILE A 93 -5.34 -1.70 -20.72
N ASP A 94 -4.76 -0.86 -19.89
CA ASP A 94 -3.98 0.31 -20.33
C ASP A 94 -2.80 -0.12 -21.21
N LYS A 95 -2.09 -1.19 -20.83
CA LYS A 95 -0.99 -1.75 -21.62
C LYS A 95 -1.48 -2.32 -22.96
N ALA A 96 -2.64 -2.98 -22.98
CA ALA A 96 -3.24 -3.47 -24.21
C ALA A 96 -3.67 -2.32 -25.13
N ALA A 97 -4.31 -1.28 -24.59
CA ALA A 97 -4.71 -0.08 -25.31
C ALA A 97 -3.50 0.68 -25.87
N GLN A 98 -2.41 0.81 -25.11
CA GLN A 98 -1.16 1.41 -25.60
C GLN A 98 -0.54 0.62 -26.77
N ARG A 99 -0.55 -0.72 -26.69
CA ARG A 99 -0.06 -1.58 -27.79
C ARG A 99 -0.92 -1.41 -29.03
N GLU A 100 -2.23 -1.38 -28.87
CA GLU A 100 -3.15 -1.19 -29.99
C GLU A 100 -2.98 0.19 -30.63
N LEU A 101 -2.89 1.24 -29.81
CA LEU A 101 -2.62 2.59 -30.28
C LEU A 101 -1.29 2.68 -31.04
N SER A 102 -0.22 2.06 -30.53
CA SER A 102 1.07 2.01 -31.20
C SER A 102 0.98 1.30 -32.56
N LYS A 103 0.25 0.18 -32.64
CA LYS A 103 0.00 -0.50 -33.92
C LYS A 103 -0.77 0.38 -34.89
N SER A 104 -1.84 1.04 -34.43
CA SER A 104 -2.63 1.95 -35.28
C SER A 104 -1.79 3.11 -35.80
N ILE A 105 -0.90 3.68 -34.97
CA ILE A 105 0.04 4.72 -35.41
C ILE A 105 0.98 4.17 -36.49
N HIS A 106 1.56 2.99 -36.29
CA HIS A 106 2.43 2.37 -37.30
C HIS A 106 1.68 2.10 -38.60
N GLN A 107 0.48 1.55 -38.54
CA GLN A 107 -0.35 1.29 -39.72
C GLN A 107 -0.69 2.59 -40.47
N LEU A 108 -1.07 3.65 -39.76
CA LEU A 108 -1.32 4.96 -40.37
C LEU A 108 -0.06 5.57 -40.97
N GLN A 109 1.11 5.36 -40.37
CA GLN A 109 2.39 5.81 -40.93
C GLN A 109 2.73 5.06 -42.21
N GLU A 110 2.55 3.74 -42.24
CA GLU A 110 2.75 2.91 -43.43
C GLU A 110 1.79 3.32 -44.56
N GLU A 111 0.52 3.54 -44.24
CA GLU A 111 -0.48 3.99 -45.23
C GLU A 111 -0.13 5.37 -45.80
N ASN A 112 0.29 6.32 -44.95
CA ASN A 112 0.75 7.61 -45.42
C ASN A 112 2.00 7.50 -46.32
N ALA A 113 2.96 6.65 -45.96
CA ALA A 113 4.15 6.43 -46.78
C ALA A 113 3.78 5.83 -48.15
N HIS A 114 2.91 4.82 -48.16
CA HIS A 114 2.39 4.20 -49.38
C HIS A 114 1.66 5.22 -50.28
N LEU A 115 0.77 6.04 -49.71
CA LEU A 115 0.06 7.09 -50.46
C LEU A 115 1.04 8.13 -51.04
N GLN A 116 2.09 8.51 -50.30
CA GLN A 116 3.12 9.42 -50.81
C GLN A 116 3.92 8.81 -51.97
N GLU A 117 4.27 7.53 -51.87
CA GLU A 117 4.91 6.79 -52.96
C GLU A 117 4.03 6.74 -54.20
N GLU A 118 2.74 6.44 -54.05
CA GLU A 118 1.77 6.39 -55.15
C GLU A 118 1.61 7.77 -55.83
N VAL A 119 1.52 8.85 -55.06
CA VAL A 119 1.48 10.22 -55.60
C VAL A 119 2.75 10.55 -56.37
N ASN A 120 3.93 10.17 -55.85
CA ASN A 120 5.20 10.41 -56.52
C ASN A 120 5.35 9.57 -57.80
N PHE A 121 4.89 8.32 -57.77
CA PHE A 121 4.85 7.44 -58.92
C PHE A 121 3.94 7.99 -60.03
N LEU A 122 2.71 8.41 -59.67
CA LEU A 122 1.78 9.06 -60.61
C LEU A 122 2.38 10.33 -61.22
N ARG A 123 3.07 11.15 -60.42
CA ARG A 123 3.79 12.33 -60.92
C ARG A 123 4.91 11.96 -61.89
N SER A 124 5.66 10.90 -61.61
CA SER A 124 6.73 10.39 -62.48
C SER A 124 6.21 9.96 -63.87
N ILE A 125 5.08 9.25 -63.91
CA ILE A 125 4.47 8.77 -65.16
C ILE A 125 3.74 9.90 -65.91
N MET A 126 3.01 10.77 -65.21
CA MET A 126 2.25 11.86 -65.85
C MET A 126 3.13 13.04 -66.30
N SER A 127 4.42 13.09 -65.95
CA SER A 127 5.31 14.18 -66.35
C SER A 127 6.72 13.71 -66.72
N PRO A 128 6.90 12.93 -67.82
CA PRO A 128 8.24 12.53 -68.27
C PRO A 128 9.11 13.70 -68.81
N GLY A 129 8.61 14.94 -68.79
CA GLY A 129 9.30 16.11 -69.34
C GLY A 129 8.94 17.45 -68.68
N LYS A 130 8.34 17.44 -67.49
CA LYS A 130 8.07 18.66 -66.71
C LYS A 130 8.84 18.69 -65.40
N ALA A 131 10.14 18.38 -65.43
CA ALA A 131 11.01 19.13 -64.55
C ALA A 131 10.82 20.59 -65.00
N LYS A 132 10.08 21.39 -64.23
CA LYS A 132 10.02 22.83 -64.45
C LYS A 132 11.47 23.30 -64.37
N GLU A 133 12.13 23.50 -65.50
CA GLU A 133 13.34 24.29 -65.58
C GLU A 133 12.95 25.68 -65.10
N GLY A 134 13.23 25.97 -63.83
CA GLY A 134 12.83 27.23 -63.22
C GLY A 134 12.73 27.19 -61.70
N LEU A 135 12.97 28.35 -61.10
CA LEU A 135 12.85 28.61 -59.67
C LEU A 135 11.36 28.56 -59.27
N SER A 136 11.00 27.73 -58.29
CA SER A 136 9.63 27.67 -57.75
C SER A 136 9.62 28.10 -56.28
N VAL A 137 8.70 29.00 -55.93
CA VAL A 137 8.41 29.34 -54.53
C VAL A 137 7.55 28.22 -53.96
N GLN A 138 8.09 27.43 -53.03
CA GLN A 138 7.36 26.27 -52.48
C GLN A 138 6.50 26.66 -51.28
N ASN A 139 6.99 27.57 -50.44
CA ASN A 139 6.27 27.99 -49.25
C ASN A 139 6.62 29.44 -48.89
N PHE A 140 5.60 30.22 -48.56
CA PHE A 140 5.71 31.59 -48.10
C PHE A 140 4.91 31.70 -46.81
N ARG A 141 5.61 31.92 -45.69
CA ARG A 141 4.98 32.05 -44.38
C ARG A 141 5.28 33.41 -43.78
N ILE A 142 4.23 34.02 -43.22
CA ILE A 142 4.30 35.24 -42.43
C ILE A 142 3.91 34.85 -41.01
N GLU A 143 4.81 35.05 -40.06
CA GLU A 143 4.53 34.88 -38.62
C GLU A 143 4.69 36.24 -37.93
N GLN A 144 3.77 36.56 -37.01
CA GLN A 144 3.93 37.72 -36.13
C GLN A 144 5.04 37.41 -35.12
N ASP A 145 6.06 38.27 -35.07
CA ASP A 145 7.18 38.12 -34.14
C ASP A 145 6.82 38.63 -32.75
N ALA A 146 7.72 38.53 -31.78
CA ALA A 146 7.45 38.76 -30.36
C ALA A 146 6.97 40.19 -30.00
N LEU A 147 7.12 41.17 -30.89
CA LEU A 147 6.66 42.55 -30.71
C LEU A 147 5.45 42.89 -31.60
N PRO A 148 4.51 43.72 -31.12
CA PRO A 148 3.46 44.27 -31.97
C PRO A 148 4.08 45.03 -33.16
N ASN A 149 3.60 44.73 -34.38
CA ASN A 149 4.08 45.24 -35.67
C ASN A 149 5.40 44.66 -36.22
N GLU A 150 5.95 43.61 -35.64
CA GLU A 150 7.08 42.90 -36.22
C GLU A 150 6.62 41.62 -36.94
N TYR A 151 7.00 41.46 -38.20
CA TYR A 151 6.60 40.33 -39.04
C TYR A 151 7.83 39.63 -39.59
N ARG A 152 7.93 38.32 -39.34
CA ARG A 152 8.99 37.49 -39.90
C ARG A 152 8.51 36.84 -41.19
N PHE A 153 9.23 37.11 -42.27
CA PHE A 153 8.97 36.53 -43.58
C PHE A 153 9.95 35.39 -43.84
N GLN A 154 9.44 34.18 -44.01
CA GLN A 154 10.24 33.05 -44.44
C GLN A 154 9.78 32.56 -45.81
N VAL A 155 10.70 32.55 -46.77
CA VAL A 155 10.45 32.12 -48.15
C VAL A 155 11.39 30.97 -48.48
N LEU A 156 10.83 29.82 -48.84
CA LEU A 156 11.61 28.68 -49.32
C LEU A 156 11.54 28.62 -50.85
N LEU A 157 12.69 28.87 -51.48
CA LEU A 157 12.88 28.78 -52.92
C LEU A 157 13.52 27.43 -53.25
N VAL A 158 12.92 26.69 -54.19
CA VAL A 158 13.45 25.42 -54.66
C VAL A 158 13.66 25.53 -56.17
N GLN A 159 14.89 25.28 -56.63
CA GLN A 159 15.24 25.25 -58.04
C GLN A 159 15.26 23.79 -58.51
N GLY A 160 14.39 23.45 -59.47
CA GLY A 160 14.41 22.14 -60.13
C GLY A 160 15.31 22.14 -61.37
N GLY A 161 16.13 21.10 -61.53
CA GLY A 161 17.00 20.90 -62.70
C GLY A 161 18.49 20.74 -62.37
N ARG A 162 19.32 20.41 -63.38
CA ARG A 162 20.79 20.35 -63.23
C ARG A 162 21.34 21.76 -62.98
N ARG A 163 22.16 21.92 -61.93
CA ARG A 163 22.89 23.15 -61.60
C ARG A 163 23.95 23.43 -62.67
N GLU A 164 23.58 24.05 -63.78
CA GLU A 164 24.55 24.49 -64.80
C GLU A 164 25.00 25.95 -64.62
N ARG A 165 24.24 26.81 -63.90
CA ARG A 165 24.61 28.21 -63.63
C ARG A 165 24.05 28.72 -62.29
N ASP A 166 24.79 29.58 -61.61
CA ASP A 166 24.32 30.32 -60.44
C ASP A 166 23.17 31.26 -60.84
N PHE A 167 22.03 31.13 -60.16
CA PHE A 167 20.86 31.97 -60.41
C PHE A 167 21.10 33.38 -59.88
N VAL A 168 21.11 34.38 -60.77
CA VAL A 168 21.12 35.80 -60.42
C VAL A 168 19.77 36.38 -60.78
N GLY A 169 18.99 36.79 -59.76
CA GLY A 169 17.66 37.35 -59.93
C GLY A 169 17.35 38.43 -58.90
N LYS A 170 16.37 39.30 -59.22
CA LYS A 170 15.86 40.31 -58.29
C LYS A 170 14.54 39.83 -57.71
N ALA A 171 14.45 39.78 -56.38
CA ALA A 171 13.18 39.54 -55.68
C ALA A 171 12.56 40.90 -55.30
N GLN A 172 11.29 41.10 -55.65
CA GLN A 172 10.54 42.28 -55.24
C GLN A 172 9.31 41.83 -54.44
N LEU A 173 9.23 42.24 -53.18
CA LEU A 173 8.09 42.02 -52.31
C LEU A 173 7.23 43.28 -52.31
N THR A 174 5.96 43.16 -52.73
CA THR A 174 5.00 44.27 -52.70
C THR A 174 3.92 43.94 -51.67
N VAL A 175 3.88 44.69 -50.58
CA VAL A 175 2.87 44.56 -49.53
C VAL A 175 1.80 45.62 -49.78
N SER A 176 0.56 45.18 -50.04
CA SER A 176 -0.60 46.07 -50.14
C SER A 176 -1.45 45.90 -48.90
N LEU A 177 -1.42 46.88 -48.00
CA LEU A 177 -2.29 46.91 -46.81
C LEU A 177 -3.67 47.45 -47.23
N LEU A 178 -4.66 46.57 -47.29
CA LEU A 178 -6.07 46.97 -47.39
C LEU A 178 -6.52 47.46 -46.01
N LYS A 179 -6.53 48.77 -45.85
CA LYS A 179 -7.09 49.45 -44.68
C LYS A 179 -8.62 49.46 -44.83
N ASN A 180 -9.32 48.68 -44.02
CA ASN A 180 -10.75 48.81 -43.81
C ASN A 180 -11.02 49.85 -42.71
#